data_AF-A0A2A2ZB43-F1
#
_entry.id   AF-A0A2A2ZB43-F1
#
_cell.length_a   1.000
_cell.length_b   1.000
_cell.length_c   1.000
_cell.angle_alpha   90.00
_cell.angle_beta   90.00
_cell.angle_gamma   90.00
#
_symmetry.space_group_name_H-M   'P 1'
#
loop_
_entity.id
_entity.type
_entity.pdbx_description
1 polymer ?
#
loop_
_entity_poly.entity_id
_entity_poly.type
_entity_poly.pdbx_seq_one_letter_code
_entity_poly.pdbx_strand_id
1 'polypeptide(L)' 'MAVSPPLNPPRLGDPVGGGFGYIKRASAEKQAGYLNIVLADDPALGPSCGLVVGVSPIKDQDGYYPLVWVTAP' A
#
# COMPACT_ATOMS: atom_id res chain seq x y z
N MET A 1 -23.62 2.82 -16.10
CA MET A 1 -22.50 2.05 -15.52
C MET A 1 -21.35 3.02 -15.34
N ALA A 2 -21.02 3.41 -14.11
CA ALA A 2 -19.84 4.21 -13.85
C ALA A 2 -18.64 3.28 -14.09
N VAL A 3 -17.97 3.47 -15.23
CA VAL A 3 -16.73 2.75 -15.52
C VAL A 3 -15.68 3.43 -14.66
N SER A 4 -15.30 2.81 -13.54
CA SER A 4 -14.14 3.27 -12.77
C SER A 4 -12.97 3.39 -13.76
N PRO A 5 -12.23 4.51 -13.77
CA PRO A 5 -11.07 4.63 -14.64
C PRO A 5 -10.17 3.40 -14.42
N PRO A 6 -9.50 2.89 -15.46
CA PRO A 6 -8.64 1.73 -15.32
C PRO A 6 -7.69 1.98 -14.16
N LEU A 7 -7.79 1.18 -13.10
CA LEU A 7 -6.85 1.24 -12.00
C LEU A 7 -5.50 0.88 -12.60
N ASN A 8 -4.64 1.88 -12.74
CA ASN A 8 -3.26 1.61 -13.09
C ASN A 8 -2.72 0.67 -12.02
N PRO A 9 -2.17 -0.49 -12.40
CA PRO A 9 -1.63 -1.42 -11.43
C PRO A 9 -0.57 -0.71 -10.59
N PRO A 10 -0.53 -0.97 -9.28
CA PRO A 10 0.41 -0.34 -8.40
C PRO A 10 1.84 -0.65 -8.84
N ARG A 11 2.75 0.29 -8.59
CA ARG A 11 4.18 0.13 -8.90
C ARG A 11 4.94 -0.13 -7.61
N LEU A 12 6.03 -0.89 -7.71
CA LEU A 12 6.90 -1.14 -6.56
C LEU A 12 7.43 0.19 -6.00
N GLY A 13 7.23 0.40 -4.70
CA GLY A 13 7.67 1.61 -3.99
C GLY A 13 6.71 2.79 -4.08
N ASP A 14 5.65 2.72 -4.88
CA ASP A 14 4.66 3.79 -4.96
C ASP A 14 3.87 3.89 -3.63
N PRO A 15 3.56 5.10 -3.16
CA PRO A 15 2.80 5.30 -1.93
C PRO A 15 1.36 4.82 -2.06
N VAL A 16 0.85 4.19 -1.01
CA VAL A 16 -0.53 3.70 -0.95
C VAL A 16 -1.46 4.81 -0.46
N GLY A 17 -2.56 5.04 -1.19
CA GLY A 17 -3.63 5.94 -0.75
C GLY A 17 -3.28 7.42 -0.73
N GLY A 18 -2.31 7.89 -1.51
CA GLY A 18 -2.00 9.32 -1.60
C GLY A 18 -0.99 9.84 -0.57
N GLY A 19 -0.13 8.96 -0.04
CA GLY A 19 1.03 9.38 0.76
C GLY A 19 0.79 9.42 2.27
N PHE A 20 -0.16 8.65 2.78
CA PHE A 20 -0.34 8.54 4.23
C PHE A 20 0.88 7.86 4.87
N GLY A 21 1.39 8.47 5.95
CA GLY A 21 2.50 7.96 6.74
C GLY A 21 2.21 7.98 8.24
N TYR A 22 2.90 7.10 8.97
CA TYR A 22 2.77 6.98 10.42
C TYR A 22 4.05 7.37 11.14
N ILE A 23 3.96 8.07 12.27
CA ILE A 23 5.15 8.43 13.06
C ILE A 23 5.87 7.17 13.58
N LYS A 24 5.10 6.17 14.02
CA LYS A 24 5.61 4.91 14.57
C LYS A 24 5.54 3.82 13.51
N ARG A 25 6.65 3.12 13.30
CA ARG A 25 6.73 1.98 12.38
C ARG A 25 5.68 0.91 12.65
N ALA A 26 5.52 0.52 13.92
CA ALA A 26 4.52 -0.49 14.31
C ALA A 26 3.07 -0.09 13.95
N SER A 27 2.76 1.21 13.92
CA SER A 27 1.43 1.69 13.48
C SER A 27 1.27 1.55 11.97
N ALA A 28 2.30 1.86 11.19
CA ALA A 28 2.32 1.62 9.75
C ALA A 28 2.18 0.13 9.43
N GLU A 29 2.91 -0.74 10.14
CA GLU A 29 2.87 -2.19 9.92
C GLU A 29 1.46 -2.76 10.20
N LYS A 30 0.81 -2.31 11.27
CA LYS A 30 -0.59 -2.68 11.54
C LYS A 30 -1.52 -2.22 10.43
N GLN A 31 -1.38 -0.98 9.95
CA GLN A 31 -2.23 -0.49 8.88
C GLN A 31 -2.00 -1.23 7.56
N ALA A 32 -0.74 -1.53 7.22
CA ALA A 32 -0.39 -2.34 6.07
C ALA A 32 -1.08 -3.71 6.15
N GLY A 33 -1.07 -4.35 7.32
CA GLY A 33 -1.81 -5.59 7.58
C GLY A 33 -3.31 -5.46 7.33
N TYR A 34 -3.96 -4.42 7.86
CA TYR A 34 -5.39 -4.20 7.63
C TYR A 34 -5.72 -3.96 6.16
N LEU A 35 -4.91 -3.18 5.45
CA LEU A 35 -5.10 -2.95 4.02
C LEU A 35 -4.93 -4.23 3.21
N ASN A 36 -3.93 -5.04 3.51
CA ASN A 36 -3.76 -6.34 2.83
C ASN A 36 -4.94 -7.28 3.06
N ILE A 37 -5.60 -7.23 4.23
CA ILE A 37 -6.84 -7.99 4.47
C ILE A 37 -7.97 -7.46 3.59
N VAL A 38 -8.16 -6.14 3.52
CA VAL A 38 -9.21 -5.52 2.70
C VAL A 38 -8.98 -5.76 1.21
N LEU A 39 -7.73 -5.74 0.77
CA LEU A 39 -7.34 -5.94 -0.63
C LEU A 39 -7.26 -7.41 -1.02
N ALA A 40 -7.34 -8.36 -0.07
CA ALA A 40 -7.21 -9.78 -0.37
C ALA A 40 -8.22 -10.27 -1.42
N ASP A 41 -9.43 -9.73 -1.38
CA ASP A 41 -10.52 -10.02 -2.31
C ASP A 41 -10.60 -9.04 -3.50
N ASP A 42 -9.70 -8.06 -3.59
CA ASP A 42 -9.71 -7.08 -4.67
C ASP A 42 -9.11 -7.70 -5.95
N PRO A 43 -9.85 -7.75 -7.08
CA PRO A 43 -9.37 -8.38 -8.30
C PRO A 43 -8.26 -7.60 -9.00
N ALA A 44 -8.08 -6.30 -8.71
CA ALA A 44 -7.12 -5.42 -9.36
C ALA A 44 -5.87 -5.14 -8.48
N LEU A 45 -6.07 -5.05 -7.17
CA LEU A 45 -5.06 -4.67 -6.17
C LEU A 45 -4.77 -5.79 -5.15
N GLY A 46 -5.40 -6.95 -5.31
CA GLY A 46 -5.15 -8.12 -4.48
C GLY A 46 -3.90 -8.90 -4.89
N PRO A 47 -3.71 -10.10 -4.33
CA PRO A 47 -2.48 -10.88 -4.48
C PRO A 47 -2.10 -11.19 -5.93
N SER A 48 -3.09 -11.20 -6.83
CA SER A 48 -2.93 -11.39 -8.27
C SER A 48 -2.07 -10.32 -8.95
N CYS A 49 -1.92 -9.12 -8.37
CA CYS A 49 -1.06 -8.08 -8.93
C CYS A 49 0.43 -8.26 -8.59
N GLY A 50 0.78 -9.23 -7.74
CA GLY A 50 2.16 -9.52 -7.33
C GLY A 50 2.77 -8.54 -6.33
N LEU A 51 2.00 -7.53 -5.90
CA LEU A 51 2.39 -6.55 -4.90
C LEU A 51 1.43 -6.60 -3.70
N VAL A 52 1.95 -6.22 -2.54
CA VAL A 52 1.20 -6.06 -1.29
C VAL A 52 1.54 -4.73 -0.64
N VAL A 53 0.68 -4.25 0.26
CA VAL A 53 0.96 -3.06 1.04
C VAL A 53 2.02 -3.38 2.09
N GLY A 54 3.10 -2.63 2.09
CA GLY A 54 4.18 -2.69 3.07
C GLY A 54 4.47 -1.32 3.65
N VAL A 55 5.56 -1.25 4.43
CA VAL A 55 6.03 -0.02 5.06
C VAL A 55 7.39 0.34 4.50
N SER A 56 7.57 1.60 4.10
CA SER A 56 8.87 2.07 3.64
C SER A 56 9.95 1.84 4.72
N PRO A 57 11.15 1.36 4.34
CA PRO A 57 12.26 1.24 5.27
C PRO A 57 12.76 2.60 5.77
N ILE A 58 12.54 3.65 4.98
CA ILE A 58 13.00 5.02 5.25
C ILE A 58 11.77 5.92 5.45
N LYS A 59 11.92 6.90 6.35
CA LYS A 59 10.89 7.93 6.53
C LYS A 59 10.83 8.88 5.34
N ASP A 60 9.67 9.49 5.13
CA ASP A 60 9.51 10.58 4.17
C ASP A 60 10.14 11.89 4.67
N GLN A 61 10.01 12.95 3.87
CA GLN A 61 10.55 14.29 4.17
C GLN A 61 9.95 14.90 5.43
N ASP A 62 8.74 14.49 5.80
CA ASP A 62 8.01 14.95 6.99
C ASP A 62 8.27 14.06 8.23
N GLY A 63 9.09 13.00 8.09
CA GLY A 63 9.51 12.14 9.18
C GLY A 63 8.54 11.02 9.54
N TYR A 64 7.60 10.69 8.64
CA TYR A 64 6.64 9.59 8.78
C TYR A 64 7.10 8.34 8.03
N TYR A 65 6.59 7.17 8.42
CA TYR A 65 6.74 5.90 7.71
C TYR A 65 5.58 5.74 6.73
N PRO A 66 5.77 6.02 5.43
CA PRO A 66 4.71 5.87 4.44
C PRO A 66 4.41 4.39 4.18
N LEU A 67 3.16 4.13 3.86
CA LEU A 67 2.74 2.85 3.28
C LEU A 67 3.08 2.84 1.80
N VAL A 68 3.74 1.78 1.34
CA VAL A 68 4.18 1.64 -0.05
C VAL A 68 3.87 0.26 -0.56
N TRP A 69 3.75 0.12 -1.88
CA TRP A 69 3.65 -1.20 -2.49
C TRP A 69 5.00 -1.91 -2.47
N VAL A 70 5.01 -3.13 -1.97
CA VAL A 70 6.19 -4.01 -1.90
C VAL A 70 5.90 -5.33 -2.60
N THR A 71 6.94 -6.05 -3.03
CA THR A 71 6.77 -7.40 -3.57
C THR A 71 6.16 -8.31 -2.52
N ALA A 72 5.18 -9.11 -2.93
CA ALA A 72 4.72 -10.22 -2.10
C ALA A 72 5.91 -11.16 -1.78
N PRO A 73 6.01 -11.68 -0.55
CA PRO A 73 7.04 -12.65 -0.19
C PRO A 73 6.88 -13.99 -0.93
#